data_AF-A0A2M6YTE1-F1
#
_entry.id   AF-A0A2M6YTE1-F1
#
_cell.length_a   1.000
_cell.length_b   1.000
_cell.length_c   1.000
_cell.angle_alpha   90.00
_cell.angle_beta   90.00
_cell.angle_gamma   90.00
#
_symmetry.space_group_name_H-M   'P 1'
#
loop_
_entity.id
_entity.type
_entity.pdbx_description
1 polymer ?
#
loop_
_entity_poly.entity_id
_entity_poly.type
_entity_poly.pdbx_seq_one_letter_code
_entity_poly.pdbx_strand_id
1 'polypeptide(L)'
;MNHKKIIVVGIILLGILALFMTVDYKNKNGLNGQTVSPNILYLTSPVNSLSGKVEKIEGNAVSISSQYALLQTAPIAITVMPNQPPVMPTPQIKTITYKLLVTDKTQISQPASNINYLFKTITPSGAPGFPTASTPNLTVKNIKVGQYITVNSQDDLRTLLKNTFEATMINLPPIINTLNGKIVNITNNTLTLKAFAPVAAAPPMIALDTAPPTPQEKEYTIYITQDTEISRNVYGTNMTPGEPPTPPKPEKLTLADLKADMRATVYTVEDVIETQTLTALRIEPVASTSPLIKP
;
A
#
# COMPACT_ATOMS: atom_id res chain seq x y z
N MET A 1 8.36 -24.76 -76.80
CA MET A 1 8.01 -24.33 -75.43
C MET A 1 7.89 -22.82 -75.43
N ASN A 2 6.73 -22.24 -75.10
CA ASN A 2 6.45 -20.81 -75.29
C ASN A 2 7.36 -19.95 -74.41
N HIS A 3 8.25 -19.15 -75.02
CA HIS A 3 9.19 -18.25 -74.33
C HIS A 3 8.53 -17.35 -73.28
N LYS A 4 7.26 -16.97 -73.50
CA LYS A 4 6.46 -16.21 -72.53
C LYS A 4 6.26 -16.95 -71.19
N LYS A 5 6.09 -18.28 -71.20
CA LYS A 5 5.91 -19.07 -69.97
C LYS A 5 7.21 -19.18 -69.17
N ILE A 6 8.36 -19.23 -69.85
CA ILE A 6 9.68 -19.31 -69.22
C ILE A 6 10.00 -18.01 -68.47
N ILE A 7 9.67 -16.86 -69.08
CA ILE A 7 9.90 -15.54 -68.48
C ILE A 7 9.03 -15.34 -67.22
N VAL A 8 7.75 -15.73 -67.27
CA VAL A 8 6.84 -15.61 -66.13
C VAL A 8 7.30 -16.48 -64.95
N VAL A 9 7.72 -17.72 -65.22
CA VAL A 9 8.25 -18.61 -64.17
C VAL A 9 9.55 -18.05 -63.58
N GLY A 10 10.42 -17.46 -64.40
CA GLY A 10 11.65 -16.82 -63.92
C GLY A 10 11.40 -15.64 -62.98
N ILE A 11 10.43 -14.78 -63.29
CA ILE A 11 10.06 -13.62 -62.46
C ILE A 11 9.46 -14.08 -61.12
N ILE A 12 8.60 -15.11 -61.14
CA ILE A 12 8.00 -15.66 -59.91
C ILE A 12 9.08 -16.27 -59.01
N LEU A 13 10.04 -17.01 -59.58
CA LEU A 13 11.14 -17.60 -58.81
C LEU A 13 12.03 -16.53 -58.15
N LEU A 14 12.34 -15.45 -58.89
CA LEU A 14 13.10 -14.31 -58.38
C LEU A 14 12.35 -13.58 -57.26
N GLY A 15 11.03 -13.43 -57.38
CA GLY A 15 10.19 -12.85 -56.33
C GLY A 15 10.17 -13.67 -55.04
N ILE A 16 10.07 -15.01 -55.16
CA ILE A 16 10.11 -15.93 -54.01
C ILE A 16 11.50 -15.90 -53.35
N LEU A 17 12.58 -15.90 -54.14
CA LEU A 17 13.94 -15.84 -53.63
C LEU A 17 14.22 -14.52 -52.89
N ALA A 18 13.72 -13.39 -53.41
CA ALA A 18 13.80 -12.10 -52.74
C ALA A 18 13.01 -12.09 -51.41
N LEU A 19 11.84 -12.73 -51.37
CA LEU A 19 11.06 -12.88 -50.14
C LEU A 19 11.83 -13.68 -49.09
N PHE A 20 12.43 -14.83 -49.45
CA PHE A 20 13.22 -15.64 -48.52
C PHE A 20 14.47 -14.89 -48.00
N MET A 21 15.15 -14.12 -48.85
CA MET A 21 16.29 -13.29 -48.42
C MET A 21 15.88 -12.18 -47.43
N THR A 22 14.70 -11.59 -47.59
CA THR A 22 14.21 -10.55 -46.65
C THR A 22 13.76 -11.09 -45.30
N VAL A 23 13.23 -12.31 -45.26
CA VAL A 23 12.81 -12.96 -44.00
C VAL A 23 14.01 -13.39 -43.17
N ASP A 24 15.08 -13.86 -43.82
CA ASP A 24 16.29 -14.33 -43.13
C ASP A 24 17.19 -13.16 -42.66
N TYR A 25 17.23 -12.03 -43.38
CA TYR A 25 17.99 -10.84 -42.94
C TYR A 25 17.39 -10.19 -41.68
N LYS A 26 16.07 -10.28 -41.46
CA LYS A 26 15.46 -9.82 -40.19
C LYS A 26 15.73 -10.76 -39.01
N ASN A 27 16.01 -12.04 -39.26
CA ASN A 27 16.22 -13.04 -38.20
C ASN A 27 17.69 -13.39 -37.92
N LYS A 28 18.64 -13.00 -38.79
CA LYS A 28 20.08 -13.31 -38.64
C LYS A 28 20.96 -12.21 -38.06
N ASN A 29 20.41 -11.06 -37.70
CA ASN A 29 21.07 -10.18 -36.73
C ASN A 29 20.86 -10.74 -35.32
N GLY A 30 21.57 -11.83 -35.04
CA GLY A 30 21.65 -12.40 -33.70
C GLY A 30 22.13 -11.35 -32.70
N LEU A 31 21.42 -11.25 -31.57
CA LEU A 31 21.90 -11.00 -30.20
C LEU A 31 22.88 -9.85 -29.90
N ASN A 32 23.32 -9.05 -30.87
CA ASN A 32 24.26 -7.95 -30.71
C ASN A 32 23.51 -6.63 -30.45
N GLY A 33 23.05 -6.47 -29.21
CA GLY A 33 22.42 -5.24 -28.74
C GLY A 33 21.12 -5.42 -27.96
N GLN A 34 20.91 -6.59 -27.32
CA GLN A 34 19.84 -6.71 -26.33
C GLN A 34 20.01 -5.58 -25.30
N THR A 35 19.10 -4.62 -25.37
CA THR A 35 19.15 -3.39 -24.58
C THR A 35 18.72 -3.79 -23.16
N VAL A 36 19.68 -4.17 -22.33
CA VAL A 36 19.39 -4.52 -20.94
C VAL A 36 18.80 -3.32 -20.20
N SER A 37 17.99 -3.59 -19.18
CA SER A 37 17.43 -2.54 -18.32
C SER A 37 18.55 -1.63 -17.83
N PRO A 38 18.35 -0.29 -17.81
CA PRO A 38 19.33 0.63 -17.23
C PRO A 38 19.56 0.34 -15.73
N ASN A 39 18.69 -0.47 -15.13
CA ASN A 39 18.74 -0.85 -13.73
C ASN A 39 19.28 -2.26 -13.48
N ILE A 40 19.70 -2.99 -14.52
CA ILE A 40 20.09 -4.41 -14.41
C ILE A 40 21.23 -4.65 -13.40
N LEU A 41 22.12 -3.67 -13.23
CA LEU A 41 23.24 -3.75 -12.28
C LEU A 41 22.81 -3.58 -10.81
N TYR A 42 21.60 -3.07 -10.58
CA TYR A 42 21.05 -2.86 -9.24
C TYR A 42 20.05 -3.95 -8.83
N LEU A 43 19.58 -4.74 -9.80
CA LEU A 43 18.62 -5.82 -9.62
C LEU A 43 19.35 -7.16 -9.81
N THR A 44 19.87 -7.73 -8.73
CA THR A 44 20.77 -8.91 -8.79
C THR A 44 20.04 -10.26 -8.85
N SER A 45 18.72 -10.28 -8.69
CA SER A 45 17.84 -11.46 -8.80
C SER A 45 16.60 -11.14 -9.64
N PRO A 46 15.90 -12.13 -10.25
CA PRO A 46 14.68 -11.87 -11.00
C PRO A 46 13.70 -11.04 -10.17
N VAL A 47 13.27 -9.90 -10.72
CA VAL A 47 12.35 -9.01 -10.02
C VAL A 47 11.06 -8.96 -10.80
N ASN A 48 10.05 -9.65 -10.29
CA ASN A 48 8.68 -9.62 -10.81
C ASN A 48 7.72 -8.94 -9.83
N SER A 49 8.24 -8.50 -8.67
CA SER A 49 7.51 -7.78 -7.64
C SER A 49 8.39 -6.65 -7.13
N LEU A 50 7.86 -5.43 -7.12
CA LEU A 50 8.56 -4.21 -6.75
C LEU A 50 7.70 -3.40 -5.77
N SER A 51 8.25 -3.12 -4.58
CA SER A 51 7.64 -2.18 -3.64
C SER A 51 8.29 -0.81 -3.80
N GLY A 52 7.48 0.24 -3.86
CA GLY A 52 7.98 1.59 -4.08
C GLY A 52 6.98 2.68 -3.72
N LYS A 53 7.49 3.90 -3.57
CA LYS A 53 6.72 5.11 -3.32
C LYS A 53 6.18 5.65 -4.63
N VAL A 54 4.89 5.99 -4.67
CA VAL A 54 4.27 6.66 -5.82
C VAL A 54 4.75 8.10 -5.87
N GLU A 55 5.45 8.45 -6.95
CA GLU A 55 5.97 9.80 -7.17
C GLU A 55 5.02 10.66 -7.99
N LYS A 56 4.33 10.05 -8.97
CA LYS A 56 3.48 10.77 -9.91
C LYS A 56 2.40 9.86 -10.49
N ILE A 57 1.23 10.43 -10.79
CA ILE A 57 0.14 9.75 -11.49
C ILE A 57 -0.26 10.61 -12.69
N GLU A 58 -0.30 10.02 -13.88
CA GLU A 58 -0.66 10.67 -15.16
C GLU A 58 -1.65 9.78 -15.93
N GLY A 59 -2.94 10.04 -15.75
CA GLY A 59 -3.98 9.17 -16.32
C GLY A 59 -3.86 7.74 -15.78
N ASN A 60 -3.57 6.79 -16.65
CA ASN A 60 -3.39 5.38 -16.28
C ASN A 60 -1.92 4.98 -16.04
N ALA A 61 -1.00 5.96 -16.02
CA ALA A 61 0.39 5.70 -15.71
C ALA A 61 0.73 6.14 -14.29
N VAL A 62 1.46 5.29 -13.56
CA VAL A 62 1.89 5.53 -12.18
C VAL A 62 3.40 5.42 -12.10
N SER A 63 4.11 6.47 -11.70
CA SER A 63 5.55 6.42 -11.49
C SER A 63 5.85 6.03 -10.05
N ILE A 64 6.65 4.99 -9.85
CA ILE A 64 7.12 4.57 -8.52
C ILE A 64 8.64 4.64 -8.40
N SER A 65 9.12 4.97 -7.20
CA SER A 65 10.53 4.94 -6.84
C SER A 65 10.79 3.85 -5.79
N SER A 66 11.94 3.19 -5.89
CA SER A 66 12.40 2.23 -4.89
C SER A 66 13.89 2.40 -4.62
N GLN A 67 14.31 2.19 -3.38
CA GLN A 67 15.69 2.37 -2.95
C GLN A 67 16.38 1.03 -2.77
N TYR A 68 17.58 0.91 -3.34
CA TYR A 68 18.41 -0.28 -3.25
C TYR A 68 19.77 0.07 -2.64
N ALA A 69 20.20 -0.72 -1.67
CA ALA A 69 21.54 -0.64 -1.11
C ALA A 69 22.50 -1.43 -2.00
N LEU A 70 23.57 -0.78 -2.44
CA LEU A 70 24.69 -1.46 -3.08
C LEU A 70 25.56 -2.08 -1.99
N LEU A 71 25.69 -3.41 -2.02
CA LEU A 71 26.74 -4.09 -1.28
C LEU A 71 28.09 -3.64 -1.88
N GLN A 72 28.90 -2.93 -1.10
CA GLN A 72 30.27 -2.65 -1.50
C GLN A 72 31.05 -3.97 -1.50
N THR A 73 31.41 -4.45 -2.68
CA THR A 73 32.17 -5.68 -2.86
C THR A 73 33.69 -5.47 -2.87
N ALA A 74 34.17 -4.25 -2.64
CA ALA A 74 35.60 -3.95 -2.58
C ALA A 74 36.00 -3.57 -1.15
N PRO A 75 37.01 -4.22 -0.54
CA PRO A 75 37.64 -3.67 0.65
C PRO A 75 38.25 -2.33 0.23
N ILE A 76 37.68 -1.22 0.74
CA ILE A 76 38.36 0.06 0.68
C ILE A 76 39.65 -0.16 1.47
N ALA A 77 40.81 0.03 0.85
CA ALA A 77 42.08 0.00 1.54
C ALA A 77 42.00 1.03 2.67
N ILE A 78 41.82 0.54 3.90
CA ILE A 78 41.81 1.38 5.08
C ILE A 78 43.27 1.81 5.22
N THR A 79 43.60 3.02 4.79
CA THR A 79 44.81 3.69 5.27
C THR A 79 44.55 3.97 6.74
N VAL A 80 44.85 2.99 7.59
CA VAL A 80 44.71 3.10 9.03
C VAL A 80 45.72 4.16 9.48
N MET A 81 45.26 5.39 9.66
CA MET A 81 46.02 6.35 10.46
C MET A 81 46.00 5.81 11.91
N PRO A 82 47.13 5.81 12.64
CA PRO A 82 47.27 5.06 13.91
C PRO A 82 46.28 5.39 15.04
N ASN A 83 45.44 6.42 14.91
CA ASN A 83 44.57 6.94 15.97
C ASN A 83 43.11 7.19 15.55
N GLN A 84 42.65 6.66 14.41
CA GLN A 84 41.27 6.86 13.97
C GLN A 84 40.48 5.54 14.05
N PRO A 85 39.33 5.51 14.75
CA PRO A 85 38.49 4.32 14.76
C PRO A 85 38.10 3.97 13.31
N PRO A 86 38.04 2.68 12.95
CA PRO A 86 37.71 2.27 11.59
C PRO A 86 36.35 2.83 11.19
N VAL A 87 36.35 3.68 10.17
CA VAL A 87 35.11 4.19 9.57
C VAL A 87 34.55 3.07 8.71
N MET A 88 33.45 2.46 9.15
CA MET A 88 32.71 1.55 8.27
C MET A 88 32.19 2.34 7.08
N PRO A 89 32.37 1.85 5.85
CA PRO A 89 31.86 2.57 4.70
C PRO A 89 30.34 2.64 4.72
N THR A 90 29.80 3.83 4.51
CA THR A 90 28.36 4.04 4.34
C THR A 90 27.89 3.32 3.06
N PRO A 91 26.86 2.46 3.12
CA PRO A 91 26.30 1.82 1.94
C PRO A 91 25.86 2.88 0.92
N GLN A 92 26.22 2.71 -0.35
CA GLN A 92 25.68 3.59 -1.40
C GLN A 92 24.23 3.21 -1.69
N ILE A 93 23.32 4.16 -1.54
CA ILE A 93 21.89 3.98 -1.82
C ILE A 93 21.59 4.49 -3.23
N LYS A 94 20.97 3.67 -4.06
CA LYS A 94 20.48 4.06 -5.38
C LYS A 94 18.96 4.05 -5.40
N THR A 95 18.37 5.17 -5.83
CA THR A 95 16.94 5.23 -6.17
C THR A 95 16.74 4.84 -7.62
N ILE A 96 15.85 3.88 -7.85
CA ILE A 96 15.41 3.43 -9.16
C ILE A 96 13.96 3.89 -9.36
N THR A 97 13.60 4.31 -10.57
CA THR A 97 12.25 4.78 -10.90
C THR A 97 11.69 4.01 -12.08
N TYR A 98 10.46 3.52 -11.93
CA TYR A 98 9.70 2.84 -12.97
C TYR A 98 8.38 3.56 -13.24
N LYS A 99 7.96 3.56 -14.51
CA LYS A 99 6.63 3.98 -14.96
C LYS A 99 5.76 2.75 -15.18
N LEU A 100 4.78 2.58 -14.33
CA LEU A 100 3.80 1.50 -14.38
C LEU A 100 2.68 1.90 -15.34
N LEU A 101 2.33 1.03 -16.28
CA LEU A 101 1.11 1.16 -17.08
C LEU A 101 0.02 0.32 -16.43
N VAL A 102 -1.08 0.98 -16.03
CA VAL A 102 -2.26 0.32 -15.47
C VAL A 102 -3.28 0.14 -16.58
N THR A 103 -3.65 -1.12 -16.84
CA THR A 103 -4.62 -1.48 -17.87
C THR A 103 -5.89 -2.02 -17.23
N ASP A 104 -6.87 -2.36 -18.06
CA ASP A 104 -8.08 -3.06 -17.67
C ASP A 104 -7.83 -4.47 -17.10
N LYS A 105 -6.65 -5.04 -17.38
CA LYS A 105 -6.21 -6.33 -16.85
C LYS A 105 -5.49 -6.23 -15.51
N THR A 106 -5.04 -5.05 -15.11
CA THR A 106 -4.35 -4.84 -13.84
C THR A 106 -5.33 -5.01 -12.69
N GLN A 107 -5.05 -5.96 -11.80
CA GLN A 107 -5.81 -6.11 -10.56
C GLN A 107 -5.30 -5.13 -9.50
N ILE A 108 -6.18 -4.35 -8.90
CA ILE A 108 -5.83 -3.48 -7.78
C ILE A 108 -6.53 -4.00 -6.53
N SER A 109 -5.75 -4.30 -5.50
CA SER A 109 -6.23 -4.87 -4.24
C SER A 109 -5.76 -4.05 -3.05
N GLN A 110 -6.60 -3.99 -2.03
CA GLN A 110 -6.29 -3.41 -0.73
C GLN A 110 -6.78 -4.38 0.35
N PRO A 111 -5.99 -4.66 1.39
CA PRO A 111 -6.46 -5.46 2.52
C PRO A 111 -7.72 -4.84 3.14
N ALA A 112 -8.69 -5.70 3.47
CA ALA A 112 -9.93 -5.24 4.10
C ALA A 112 -9.67 -4.68 5.50
N SER A 113 -10.32 -3.56 5.82
CA SER A 113 -10.35 -3.01 7.16
C SER A 113 -11.35 -3.80 8.01
N ASN A 114 -10.87 -4.38 9.11
CA ASN A 114 -11.74 -5.09 10.05
C ASN A 114 -12.23 -4.12 11.12
N ILE A 115 -13.54 -4.10 11.35
CA ILE A 115 -14.17 -3.32 12.43
C ILE A 115 -14.94 -4.30 13.30
N ASN A 116 -14.58 -4.32 14.57
CA ASN A 116 -15.23 -5.18 15.54
C ASN A 116 -16.53 -4.52 16.01
N TYR A 117 -17.62 -4.73 15.27
CA TYR A 117 -18.96 -4.33 15.70
C TYR A 117 -19.47 -5.27 16.78
N LEU A 118 -20.13 -4.72 17.80
CA LEU A 118 -20.69 -5.52 18.89
C LEU A 118 -22.17 -5.83 18.68
N PHE A 119 -22.88 -5.02 17.89
CA PHE A 119 -24.31 -5.17 17.65
C PHE A 119 -24.69 -5.20 16.16
N LYS A 120 -23.83 -4.71 15.28
CA LYS A 120 -24.02 -4.83 13.82
C LYS A 120 -23.35 -6.08 13.28
N THR A 121 -24.11 -6.88 12.53
CA THR A 121 -23.55 -7.92 11.67
C THR A 121 -23.34 -7.31 10.29
N ILE A 122 -22.11 -6.94 9.96
CA ILE A 122 -21.72 -6.70 8.57
C ILE A 122 -21.44 -8.08 7.97
N THR A 123 -22.24 -8.49 6.98
CA THR A 123 -21.97 -9.70 6.22
C THR A 123 -20.56 -9.59 5.63
N PRO A 124 -19.61 -10.45 6.01
CA PRO A 124 -18.28 -10.40 5.42
C PRO A 124 -18.41 -10.60 3.92
N SER A 125 -17.64 -9.84 3.14
CA SER A 125 -17.39 -10.22 1.76
C SER A 125 -16.65 -11.56 1.77
N GLY A 126 -17.38 -12.67 1.60
CA GLY A 126 -16.79 -14.00 1.41
C GLY A 126 -17.35 -15.18 2.22
N ALA A 127 -18.42 -15.03 2.99
CA ALA A 127 -19.07 -16.21 3.58
C ALA A 127 -19.72 -17.07 2.47
N PRO A 128 -19.47 -18.40 2.39
CA PRO A 128 -20.09 -19.25 1.38
C PRO A 128 -21.62 -19.23 1.51
N GLY A 129 -22.32 -18.69 0.51
CA GLY A 129 -23.78 -18.70 0.43
C GLY A 129 -24.52 -17.38 0.73
N PHE A 130 -23.80 -16.28 1.00
CA PHE A 130 -24.40 -14.94 1.11
C PHE A 130 -23.90 -14.02 -0.02
N PRO A 131 -24.70 -13.04 -0.49
CA PRO A 131 -24.23 -12.08 -1.49
C PRO A 131 -22.99 -11.37 -0.94
N THR A 132 -21.84 -11.64 -1.56
CA THR A 132 -20.58 -10.95 -1.30
C THR A 132 -20.82 -9.46 -1.53
N ALA A 133 -20.66 -8.64 -0.48
CA ALA A 133 -20.43 -7.22 -0.69
C ALA A 133 -19.24 -7.13 -1.64
N SER A 134 -19.47 -6.76 -2.90
CA SER A 134 -18.43 -6.75 -3.93
C SER A 134 -17.25 -5.96 -3.37
N THR A 135 -16.09 -6.60 -3.23
CA THR A 135 -14.85 -5.90 -2.92
C THR A 135 -14.80 -4.72 -3.90
N PRO A 136 -14.72 -3.46 -3.42
CA PRO A 136 -14.81 -2.30 -4.30
C PRO A 136 -13.82 -2.48 -5.44
N ASN A 137 -14.27 -2.35 -6.68
CA ASN A 137 -13.36 -2.49 -7.82
C ASN A 137 -12.42 -1.28 -7.80
N LEU A 138 -11.23 -1.46 -7.23
CA LEU A 138 -10.25 -0.40 -7.06
C LEU A 138 -9.67 -0.04 -8.42
N THR A 139 -9.43 1.26 -8.63
CA THR A 139 -8.89 1.80 -9.88
C THR A 139 -7.65 2.63 -9.59
N VAL A 140 -6.99 3.14 -10.62
CA VAL A 140 -5.85 4.07 -10.48
C VAL A 140 -6.20 5.28 -9.61
N LYS A 141 -7.48 5.69 -9.57
CA LYS A 141 -7.95 6.81 -8.73
C LYS A 141 -7.79 6.56 -7.23
N ASN A 142 -7.65 5.29 -6.83
CA ASN A 142 -7.45 4.90 -5.43
C ASN A 142 -5.96 4.93 -5.03
N ILE A 143 -5.05 5.08 -5.99
CA ILE A 143 -3.61 5.25 -5.75
C ILE A 143 -3.34 6.73 -5.47
N LYS A 144 -2.54 7.03 -4.44
CA LYS A 144 -2.18 8.40 -4.07
C LYS A 144 -0.69 8.67 -4.24
N VAL A 145 -0.34 9.89 -4.64
CA VAL A 145 1.05 10.34 -4.64
C VAL A 145 1.57 10.34 -3.20
N GLY A 146 2.78 9.82 -2.99
CA GLY A 146 3.40 9.63 -1.70
C GLY A 146 3.12 8.27 -1.05
N GLN A 147 2.13 7.51 -1.54
CA GLN A 147 1.77 6.20 -1.03
C GLN A 147 2.80 5.15 -1.41
N TYR A 148 3.11 4.21 -0.51
CA TYR A 148 3.93 3.04 -0.83
C TYR A 148 3.03 1.90 -1.30
N ILE A 149 3.29 1.38 -2.50
CA ILE A 149 2.54 0.27 -3.11
C ILE A 149 3.49 -0.87 -3.48
N THR A 150 2.94 -2.08 -3.60
CA THR A 150 3.67 -3.22 -4.18
C THR A 150 3.06 -3.56 -5.53
N VAL A 151 3.90 -3.71 -6.53
CA VAL A 151 3.48 -3.92 -7.92
C VAL A 151 4.10 -5.18 -8.48
N ASN A 152 3.27 -6.02 -9.08
CA ASN A 152 3.69 -7.24 -9.74
C ASN A 152 3.66 -7.06 -11.26
N SER A 153 4.55 -7.77 -11.94
CA SER A 153 4.72 -7.79 -13.40
C SER A 153 4.85 -9.23 -13.89
N GLN A 154 4.40 -9.52 -15.12
CA GLN A 154 4.77 -10.78 -15.78
C GLN A 154 6.25 -10.78 -16.18
N ASP A 155 6.75 -9.61 -16.61
CA ASP A 155 8.12 -9.45 -17.06
C ASP A 155 9.07 -9.30 -15.88
N ASP A 156 10.25 -9.91 -16.00
CA ASP A 156 11.39 -9.64 -15.12
C ASP A 156 11.89 -8.21 -15.39
N LEU A 157 11.83 -7.33 -14.37
CA LEU A 157 12.17 -5.91 -14.51
C LEU A 157 13.63 -5.67 -14.96
N ARG A 158 14.49 -6.69 -14.86
CA ARG A 158 15.88 -6.66 -15.35
C ARG A 158 15.99 -6.70 -16.87
N THR A 159 15.02 -7.27 -17.56
CA THR A 159 15.07 -7.48 -19.02
C THR A 159 14.36 -6.37 -19.79
N LEU A 160 13.72 -5.44 -19.08
CA LEU A 160 12.98 -4.34 -19.70
C LEU A 160 13.91 -3.40 -20.46
N LEU A 161 13.62 -3.14 -21.73
CA LEU A 161 14.37 -2.19 -22.56
C LEU A 161 14.18 -0.72 -22.12
N LYS A 162 13.13 -0.44 -21.34
CA LYS A 162 12.75 0.88 -20.83
C LYS A 162 12.29 0.74 -19.38
N ASN A 163 12.35 1.83 -18.62
CA ASN A 163 11.77 1.88 -17.26
C ASN A 163 10.24 1.95 -17.28
N THR A 164 9.58 1.21 -18.17
CA THR A 164 8.14 1.19 -18.33
C THR A 164 7.66 -0.24 -18.52
N PHE A 165 6.65 -0.65 -17.75
CA PHE A 165 6.08 -1.98 -17.84
C PHE A 165 4.60 -1.99 -17.45
N GLU A 166 3.87 -3.02 -17.86
CA GLU A 166 2.47 -3.22 -17.52
C GLU A 166 2.34 -3.97 -16.19
N ALA A 167 1.56 -3.43 -15.26
CA ALA A 167 1.33 -4.07 -13.97
C ALA A 167 0.27 -5.18 -14.09
N THR A 168 0.54 -6.35 -13.53
CA THR A 168 -0.45 -7.41 -13.40
C THR A 168 -1.30 -7.24 -12.15
N MET A 169 -0.67 -6.82 -11.06
CA MET A 169 -1.31 -6.60 -9.77
C MET A 169 -0.67 -5.40 -9.06
N ILE A 170 -1.49 -4.59 -8.41
CA ILE A 170 -1.07 -3.50 -7.54
C ILE A 170 -1.72 -3.72 -6.17
N ASN A 171 -0.88 -3.93 -5.16
CA ASN A 171 -1.29 -4.06 -3.77
C ASN A 171 -1.10 -2.72 -3.07
N LEU A 172 -2.23 -2.12 -2.67
CA LEU A 172 -2.29 -0.95 -1.81
C LEU A 172 -2.03 -1.34 -0.35
N PRO A 173 -1.45 -0.43 0.45
CA PRO A 173 -1.29 -0.65 1.87
C PRO A 173 -2.67 -0.68 2.56
N PRO A 174 -2.78 -1.37 3.72
CA PRO A 174 -4.01 -1.36 4.51
C PRO A 174 -4.33 0.06 4.98
N ILE A 175 -5.62 0.40 5.02
CA ILE A 175 -6.10 1.65 5.62
C ILE A 175 -5.96 1.55 7.13
N ILE A 176 -5.34 2.55 7.75
CA ILE A 176 -5.38 2.69 9.20
C ILE A 176 -6.72 3.33 9.57
N ASN A 177 -7.63 2.48 10.04
CA ASN A 177 -9.05 2.81 10.19
C ASN A 177 -9.46 3.10 11.64
N THR A 178 -8.50 3.24 12.56
CA THR A 178 -8.73 3.36 13.99
C THR A 178 -8.00 4.58 14.54
N LEU A 179 -8.72 5.44 15.24
CA LEU A 179 -8.18 6.65 15.88
C LEU A 179 -8.50 6.64 17.37
N ASN A 180 -7.48 6.76 18.20
CA ASN A 180 -7.61 6.83 19.65
C ASN A 180 -7.38 8.27 20.12
N GLY A 181 -8.33 8.83 20.85
CA GLY A 181 -8.20 10.22 21.27
C GLY A 181 -9.11 10.60 22.42
N LYS A 182 -9.14 11.89 22.71
CA LYS A 182 -9.94 12.53 23.72
C LYS A 182 -11.00 13.42 23.07
N ILE A 183 -12.24 13.28 23.51
CA ILE A 183 -13.36 14.08 23.02
C ILE A 183 -13.19 15.51 23.57
N VAL A 184 -13.07 16.48 22.67
CA VAL A 184 -12.96 17.90 23.03
C VAL A 184 -14.35 18.52 23.10
N ASN A 185 -15.16 18.25 22.08
CA ASN A 185 -16.47 18.82 21.94
C ASN A 185 -17.39 17.87 21.16
N ILE A 186 -18.69 17.98 21.43
CA ILE A 186 -19.76 17.27 20.71
C ILE A 186 -20.79 18.33 20.37
N THR A 187 -21.06 18.53 19.09
CA THR A 187 -22.05 19.50 18.62
C THR A 187 -22.89 18.85 17.54
N ASN A 188 -24.18 18.66 17.82
CA ASN A 188 -25.08 17.87 16.98
C ASN A 188 -24.45 16.50 16.67
N ASN A 189 -24.41 16.12 15.40
CA ASN A 189 -23.84 14.87 14.91
C ASN A 189 -22.33 14.94 14.62
N THR A 190 -21.62 15.91 15.19
CA THR A 190 -20.18 16.09 14.97
C THR A 190 -19.44 16.01 16.30
N LEU A 191 -18.39 15.20 16.33
CA LEU A 191 -17.49 15.02 17.45
C LEU A 191 -16.09 15.53 17.07
N THR A 192 -15.53 16.40 17.89
CA THR A 192 -14.13 16.83 17.76
C THR A 192 -13.26 15.98 18.67
N LEU A 193 -12.35 15.20 18.08
CA LEU A 193 -11.44 14.32 18.81
C LEU A 193 -10.02 14.86 18.72
N LYS A 194 -9.38 15.07 19.87
CA LYS A 194 -7.95 15.36 19.93
C LYS A 194 -7.16 14.06 20.02
N ALA A 195 -6.29 13.81 19.05
CA ALA A 195 -5.58 12.55 18.92
C ALA A 195 -4.21 12.73 18.27
N PHE A 196 -3.29 11.81 18.57
CA PHE A 196 -2.08 11.66 17.78
C PHE A 196 -2.41 10.83 16.54
N ALA A 197 -1.98 11.30 15.37
CA ALA A 197 -2.06 10.49 14.16
C ALA A 197 -1.30 9.17 14.39
N PRO A 198 -1.89 8.01 14.07
CA PRO A 198 -1.17 6.75 14.09
C PRO A 198 0.05 6.83 13.17
N VAL A 199 1.13 6.15 13.56
CA VAL A 199 2.31 6.04 12.72
C VAL A 199 2.07 4.90 11.74
N ALA A 200 2.08 5.19 10.44
CA ALA A 200 2.08 4.13 9.43
C ALA A 200 3.32 3.25 9.66
N ALA A 201 3.16 1.93 9.59
CA ALA A 201 4.32 1.05 9.48
C ALA A 201 5.05 1.42 8.20
N ALA A 202 6.16 2.16 8.32
CA ALA A 202 7.00 2.44 7.17
C ALA A 202 7.54 1.09 6.65
N PRO A 203 7.55 0.86 5.33
CA PRO A 203 8.33 -0.25 4.79
C PRO A 203 9.79 -0.09 5.26
N PRO A 204 10.56 -1.19 5.39
CA PRO A 204 11.94 -1.12 5.86
C PRO A 204 12.73 -0.18 4.96
N MET A 205 12.88 1.07 5.39
CA MET A 205 13.78 2.01 4.76
C MET A 205 15.19 1.60 5.17
N ILE A 206 16.10 1.59 4.20
CA ILE A 206 17.54 1.61 4.52
C ILE A 206 17.72 2.85 5.38
N ALA A 207 18.10 2.65 6.65
CA ALA A 207 18.10 3.68 7.67
C ALA A 207 18.81 4.96 7.18
N LEU A 208 18.03 5.94 6.75
CA LEU A 208 18.51 7.31 6.71
C LEU A 208 18.38 7.81 8.15
N ASP A 209 19.45 8.43 8.64
CA ASP A 209 19.60 9.01 9.97
C ASP A 209 18.73 10.27 10.15
N THR A 210 17.47 10.18 9.74
CA THR A 210 16.46 11.21 9.99
C THR A 210 15.75 10.83 11.26
N ALA A 211 15.95 11.62 12.31
CA ALA A 211 15.16 11.52 13.53
C ALA A 211 13.67 11.47 13.16
N PRO A 212 12.89 10.49 13.68
CA PRO A 212 11.48 10.41 13.38
C PRO A 212 10.81 11.73 13.83
N PRO A 213 9.88 12.29 13.03
CA PRO A 213 9.20 13.50 13.41
C PRO A 213 8.49 13.30 14.76
N THR A 214 8.62 14.28 15.66
CA THR A 214 7.92 14.24 16.95
C THR A 214 6.41 14.11 16.70
N PRO A 215 5.72 13.12 17.29
CA PRO A 215 4.28 12.99 17.15
C PRO A 215 3.58 14.28 17.56
N GLN A 216 2.77 14.84 16.64
CA GLN A 216 1.96 16.02 16.91
C GLN A 216 0.51 15.62 17.13
N GLU A 217 -0.09 16.15 18.18
CA GLU A 217 -1.51 16.00 18.46
C GLU A 217 -2.32 16.90 17.51
N LYS A 218 -3.39 16.36 16.93
CA LYS A 218 -4.26 17.04 15.97
C LYS A 218 -5.72 16.94 16.39
N GLU A 219 -6.54 17.85 15.88
CA GLU A 219 -8.00 17.78 16.04
C GLU A 219 -8.63 17.14 14.82
N TYR A 220 -9.43 16.11 15.06
CA TYR A 220 -10.17 15.38 14.04
C TYR A 220 -11.65 15.74 14.16
N THR A 221 -12.28 16.03 13.02
CA THR A 221 -13.72 16.23 12.89
C THR A 221 -14.36 14.90 12.50
N ILE A 222 -15.25 14.40 13.36
CA ILE A 222 -15.83 13.06 13.22
C ILE A 222 -17.34 13.19 13.08
N TYR A 223 -17.86 12.85 11.91
CA TYR A 223 -19.29 12.81 11.64
C TYR A 223 -19.91 11.50 12.14
N ILE A 224 -21.02 11.64 12.85
CA ILE A 224 -21.80 10.56 13.44
C ILE A 224 -23.09 10.44 12.65
N THR A 225 -23.27 9.33 11.96
CA THR A 225 -24.45 9.07 11.14
C THR A 225 -25.43 8.17 11.90
N GLN A 226 -26.61 7.94 11.33
CA GLN A 226 -27.56 6.94 11.84
C GLN A 226 -26.96 5.52 11.81
N ASP A 227 -25.96 5.30 10.96
CA ASP A 227 -25.24 4.04 10.82
C ASP A 227 -24.02 3.92 11.73
N THR A 228 -23.69 4.93 12.53
CA THR A 228 -22.59 4.81 13.50
C THR A 228 -23.03 3.94 14.68
N GLU A 229 -22.28 2.87 14.98
CA GLU A 229 -22.48 2.12 16.23
C GLU A 229 -21.73 2.81 17.38
N ILE A 230 -22.40 3.16 18.47
CA ILE A 230 -21.74 3.62 19.70
C ILE A 230 -21.86 2.50 20.73
N SER A 231 -20.75 1.85 21.05
CA SER A 231 -20.76 0.65 21.88
C SER A 231 -19.40 0.37 22.52
N ARG A 232 -19.41 -0.30 23.67
CA ARG A 232 -18.20 -0.76 24.37
C ARG A 232 -18.40 -2.13 25.00
N ASN A 233 -17.29 -2.77 25.33
CA ASN A 233 -17.30 -3.95 26.19
C ASN A 233 -17.17 -3.51 27.66
N VAL A 234 -18.07 -3.98 28.52
CA VAL A 234 -18.00 -3.77 29.96
C VAL A 234 -17.41 -5.01 30.61
N TYR A 235 -16.33 -4.82 31.36
CA TYR A 235 -15.66 -5.88 32.12
C TYR A 235 -16.19 -5.88 33.55
N GLY A 236 -16.55 -7.06 34.08
CA GLY A 236 -16.94 -7.21 35.48
C GLY A 236 -15.77 -6.86 36.40
N THR A 237 -16.01 -6.03 37.41
CA THR A 237 -14.99 -5.61 38.40
C THR A 237 -14.80 -6.62 39.53
N ASN A 238 -15.68 -7.61 39.64
CA ASN A 238 -15.66 -8.60 40.71
C ASN A 238 -14.94 -9.85 40.20
N MET A 239 -13.62 -9.90 40.40
CA MET A 239 -12.86 -11.14 40.26
C MET A 239 -12.85 -11.84 41.61
N THR A 240 -13.66 -12.89 41.77
CA THR A 240 -13.51 -13.82 42.88
C THR A 240 -12.25 -14.66 42.63
N PRO A 241 -11.28 -14.74 43.55
CA PRO A 241 -10.12 -15.61 43.37
C PRO A 241 -10.56 -17.07 43.17
N GLY A 242 -10.23 -17.65 42.02
CA GLY A 242 -10.57 -19.03 41.66
C GLY A 242 -11.75 -19.19 40.69
N GLU A 243 -12.48 -18.12 40.36
CA GLU A 243 -13.50 -18.15 39.30
C GLU A 243 -12.94 -17.67 37.96
N PRO A 244 -13.35 -18.27 36.83
CA PRO A 244 -12.97 -17.79 35.51
C PRO A 244 -13.51 -16.36 35.31
N PRO A 245 -12.77 -15.46 34.65
CA PRO A 245 -13.24 -14.11 34.39
C PRO A 245 -14.55 -14.15 33.60
N THR A 246 -15.58 -13.45 34.07
CA THR A 246 -16.81 -13.29 33.30
C THR A 246 -16.49 -12.66 31.95
N PRO A 247 -17.03 -13.19 30.84
CA PRO A 247 -16.81 -12.61 29.52
C PRO A 247 -17.31 -11.16 29.51
N PRO A 248 -16.64 -10.26 28.76
CA PRO A 248 -17.09 -8.89 28.64
C PRO A 248 -18.52 -8.84 28.08
N LYS A 249 -19.35 -8.00 28.70
CA LYS A 249 -20.72 -7.78 28.25
C LYS A 249 -20.75 -6.58 27.30
N PRO A 250 -21.22 -6.73 26.05
CA PRO A 250 -21.46 -5.61 25.17
C PRO A 250 -22.49 -4.64 25.75
N GLU A 251 -22.19 -3.34 25.70
CA GLU A 251 -23.08 -2.25 26.08
C GLU A 251 -23.29 -1.33 24.88
N LYS A 252 -24.56 -1.11 24.53
CA LYS A 252 -24.95 -0.15 23.49
C LYS A 252 -25.17 1.21 24.13
N LEU A 253 -24.61 2.24 23.51
CA LEU A 253 -24.65 3.62 23.97
C LEU A 253 -25.27 4.50 22.88
N THR A 254 -25.56 5.74 23.26
CA THR A 254 -26.06 6.78 22.39
C THR A 254 -25.08 7.96 22.36
N LEU A 255 -25.34 8.90 21.46
CA LEU A 255 -24.56 10.14 21.40
C LEU A 255 -24.61 10.94 22.71
N ALA A 256 -25.73 10.86 23.44
CA ALA A 256 -25.90 11.54 24.74
C ALA A 256 -25.00 10.98 25.84
N ASP A 257 -24.50 9.74 25.68
CA ASP A 257 -23.59 9.11 26.63
C ASP A 257 -22.12 9.53 26.42
N LEU A 258 -21.81 10.12 25.27
CA LEU A 258 -20.49 10.69 24.99
C LEU A 258 -20.38 12.07 25.66
N LYS A 259 -19.22 12.32 26.28
CA LYS A 259 -18.96 13.58 26.99
C LYS A 259 -17.61 14.15 26.58
N ALA A 260 -17.49 15.48 26.64
CA ALA A 260 -16.18 16.11 26.61
C ALA A 260 -15.28 15.51 27.71
N ASP A 261 -13.97 15.53 27.47
CA ASP A 261 -12.94 14.93 28.33
C ASP A 261 -12.83 13.40 28.29
N MET A 262 -13.87 12.70 27.79
CA MET A 262 -13.86 11.24 27.66
C MET A 262 -12.87 10.77 26.59
N ARG A 263 -12.19 9.65 26.86
CA ARG A 263 -11.38 8.97 25.84
C ARG A 263 -12.27 8.06 24.99
N ALA A 264 -12.01 8.00 23.69
CA ALA A 264 -12.72 7.13 22.78
C ALA A 264 -11.80 6.59 21.68
N THR A 265 -12.14 5.38 21.21
CA THR A 265 -11.60 4.79 19.99
C THR A 265 -12.65 4.95 18.89
N VAL A 266 -12.27 5.56 17.77
CA VAL A 266 -13.13 5.73 16.60
C VAL A 266 -12.66 4.83 15.48
N TYR A 267 -13.57 4.03 14.96
CA TYR A 267 -13.40 3.20 13.77
C TYR A 267 -14.07 3.88 12.58
N THR A 268 -13.40 3.91 11.44
CA THR A 268 -13.86 4.61 10.23
C THR A 268 -13.59 3.79 8.94
N VAL A 269 -14.11 4.21 7.79
CA VAL A 269 -13.68 3.77 6.45
C VAL A 269 -12.48 4.55 5.90
N GLU A 270 -12.22 5.75 6.41
CA GLU A 270 -11.15 6.61 5.91
C GLU A 270 -9.80 6.30 6.56
N ASP A 271 -8.71 6.64 5.86
CA ASP A 271 -7.36 6.58 6.44
C ASP A 271 -7.11 7.76 7.37
N VAL A 272 -7.02 7.48 8.67
CA VAL A 272 -6.86 8.49 9.73
C VAL A 272 -5.47 9.16 9.72
N ILE A 273 -4.52 8.63 8.94
CA ILE A 273 -3.22 9.26 8.71
C ILE A 273 -3.34 10.37 7.65
N GLU A 274 -4.22 10.17 6.66
CA GLU A 274 -4.31 11.04 5.49
C GLU A 274 -5.35 12.16 5.63
N THR A 275 -6.38 11.96 6.47
CA THR A 275 -7.46 12.95 6.66
C THR A 275 -7.75 13.22 8.14
N GLN A 276 -8.14 14.45 8.44
CA GLN A 276 -8.65 14.87 9.75
C GLN A 276 -10.18 14.95 9.79
N THR A 277 -10.86 14.72 8.67
CA THR A 277 -12.33 14.66 8.58
C THR A 277 -12.73 13.22 8.31
N LEU A 278 -13.52 12.66 9.23
CA LEU A 278 -13.83 11.23 9.28
C LEU A 278 -15.34 11.01 9.43
N THR A 279 -15.84 9.90 8.90
CA THR A 279 -17.17 9.37 9.18
C THR A 279 -17.05 8.15 10.09
N ALA A 280 -17.60 8.23 11.31
CA ALA A 280 -17.50 7.14 12.25
C ALA A 280 -18.38 5.96 11.82
N LEU A 281 -17.76 4.78 11.75
CA LEU A 281 -18.44 3.50 11.64
C LEU A 281 -18.78 2.92 13.00
N ARG A 282 -17.85 3.01 13.95
CA ARG A 282 -18.06 2.66 15.36
C ARG A 282 -17.30 3.62 16.28
N ILE A 283 -17.90 3.98 17.41
CA ILE A 283 -17.26 4.74 18.49
C ILE A 283 -17.29 3.88 19.75
N GLU A 284 -16.12 3.59 20.30
CA GLU A 284 -15.93 2.89 21.56
C GLU A 284 -15.44 3.88 22.64
N PRO A 285 -16.36 4.43 23.45
CA PRO A 285 -15.97 5.28 24.57
C PRO A 285 -15.41 4.43 25.72
N VAL A 286 -14.35 4.91 26.34
CA VAL A 286 -13.79 4.32 27.56
C VAL A 286 -14.77 4.52 28.72
N ALA A 287 -14.89 3.53 29.60
CA ALA A 287 -15.67 3.67 30.83
C ALA A 287 -15.23 4.92 31.60
N SER A 288 -16.18 5.79 31.95
CA SER A 288 -15.89 6.94 32.81
C SER A 288 -15.43 6.39 34.16
N THR A 289 -14.17 6.60 34.51
CA THR A 289 -13.60 6.24 35.81
C THR A 289 -13.95 7.28 36.87
N SER A 290 -15.14 7.89 36.84
CA SER A 290 -15.63 8.60 38.01
C SER A 290 -16.05 7.55 39.03
N PRO A 291 -15.30 7.32 40.13
CA PRO A 291 -15.84 6.54 41.21
C PRO A 291 -17.14 7.22 41.65
N LEU A 292 -18.24 6.46 41.73
CA LEU A 292 -19.34 6.86 42.58
C LEU A 292 -18.77 6.97 44.00
N ILE A 293 -18.37 8.18 44.39
CA ILE A 293 -18.34 8.51 45.81
C ILE A 293 -19.82 8.56 46.19
N LYS A 294 -20.34 7.44 46.69
CA LYS A 294 -21.63 7.43 47.36
C LYS A 294 -21.53 8.37 48.56
N PRO A 295 -22.48 9.30 48.75
CA PRO A 295 -22.56 10.12 49.95
C PRO A 295 -22.75 9.26 51.21
#